data_AF-A0A934CPI5-F1
#
_entry.id   AF-A0A934CPI5-F1
#
_cell.length_a   1.000
_cell.length_b   1.000
_cell.length_c   1.000
_cell.angle_alpha   90.00
_cell.angle_beta   90.00
_cell.angle_gamma   90.00
#
_symmetry.space_group_name_H-M   'P 1'
#
loop_
_entity.id
_entity.type
_entity.pdbx_description
1 polymer ?
#
loop_
_entity_poly.entity_id
_entity_poly.type
_entity_poly.pdbx_seq_one_letter_code
_entity_poly.pdbx_strand_id
1 'polypeptide(L)' 'MQINEGNIEVIDDRMARIFREKTPQQRLAIAFGMWSSARKYLINYLKTEHPDWDDAVIQKEVARRLSHGAV' A
#
# COMPACT_ATOMS: atom_id res chain seq x y z
N MET A 1 19.54 -2.78 9.83
CA MET A 1 18.16 -2.54 10.28
C MET A 1 17.60 -3.89 10.65
N GLN A 2 17.45 -4.18 11.96
CA GLN A 2 17.01 -5.49 12.46
C GLN A 2 15.58 -5.33 12.98
N ILE A 3 14.64 -6.07 12.41
CA ILE A 3 13.22 -6.01 12.78
C ILE A 3 12.96 -7.11 13.82
N ASN A 4 12.38 -6.76 14.97
CA ASN A 4 11.93 -7.70 16.00
C ASN A 4 10.57 -7.26 16.57
N GLU A 5 9.83 -8.18 17.19
CA GLU A 5 8.41 -8.00 17.59
C GLU A 5 8.14 -6.77 18.49
N GLY A 6 9.14 -6.27 19.21
CA GLY A 6 9.02 -5.07 20.06
C GLY A 6 9.35 -3.75 19.36
N ASN A 7 9.90 -3.77 18.14
CA ASN A 7 10.24 -2.60 17.34
C ASN A 7 9.46 -2.68 16.01
N ILE A 8 8.17 -2.38 16.06
CA ILE A 8 7.44 -2.00 14.85
C ILE A 8 8.04 -0.67 14.40
N GLU A 9 8.91 -0.73 13.40
CA GLU A 9 9.49 0.36 12.61
C GLU A 9 9.21 1.78 13.15
N VAL A 10 9.88 2.15 14.25
CA VAL A 10 9.80 3.52 14.76
C VAL A 10 10.50 4.41 13.74
N ILE A 11 9.75 5.33 13.13
CA ILE A 11 10.32 6.32 12.23
C ILE A 11 11.30 7.17 13.04
N ASP A 12 12.56 7.20 12.60
CA ASP A 12 13.59 8.05 13.18
C ASP A 12 13.13 9.51 13.31
N ASP A 13 13.46 10.17 14.43
CA ASP A 13 12.97 11.50 14.76
C ASP A 13 13.28 12.56 13.68
N ARG A 14 14.43 12.43 13.01
CA ARG A 14 14.80 13.33 11.91
C ARG A 14 13.88 13.10 10.71
N MET A 15 13.62 11.84 10.35
CA MET A 15 12.67 11.53 9.28
C MET A 15 11.25 11.96 9.63
N ALA A 16 10.83 11.82 10.88
CA ALA A 16 9.54 12.30 11.35
C ALA A 16 9.39 13.83 11.19
N ARG A 17 10.45 14.61 11.49
CA ARG A 17 10.46 16.07 11.22
C ARG A 17 10.33 16.37 9.72
N ILE A 18 11.11 15.70 8.88
CA ILE A 18 11.07 15.87 7.41
C ILE A 18 9.68 15.56 6.85
N PHE A 19 8.99 14.54 7.37
CA PHE A 19 7.63 14.21 6.93
C PHE A 19 6.59 15.21 7.42
N ARG A 20 6.76 15.80 8.60
CA ARG A 20 5.86 16.87 9.12
C ARG A 20 5.94 18.15 8.28
N GLU A 21 7.08 18.42 7.66
CA GLU A 21 7.28 19.61 6.80
C GLU A 21 6.70 19.46 5.38
N LYS A 22 6.20 18.28 5.00
CA LYS A 22 5.60 18.05 3.68
C LYS A 22 4.37 18.93 3.48
N THR A 23 4.27 19.57 2.31
CA THR A 23 3.05 20.32 1.93
C THR A 23 1.87 19.37 1.74
N PRO A 24 0.62 19.85 1.85
CA PRO A 24 -0.57 19.04 1.57
C PRO A 24 -0.51 18.32 0.21
N GLN A 25 -0.02 18.99 -0.83
CA GLN A 25 0.12 18.44 -2.18
C GLN A 25 1.13 17.30 -2.23
N GLN A 26 2.27 17.44 -1.53
CA GLN A 26 3.27 16.37 -1.44
C GLN A 26 2.73 15.15 -0.69
N ARG A 27 1.95 15.37 0.38
CA ARG A 27 1.31 14.29 1.14
C ARG A 27 0.31 13.52 0.28
N LEU A 28 -0.51 14.22 -0.51
CA LEU A 28 -1.44 13.59 -1.45
C LEU A 28 -0.70 12.83 -2.56
N ALA A 29 0.36 13.40 -3.12
CA ALA A 29 1.16 12.71 -4.13
C ALA A 29 1.75 11.40 -3.59
N ILE A 30 2.26 11.40 -2.35
CA ILE A 30 2.72 10.19 -1.67
C ILE A 30 1.58 9.18 -1.52
N ALA A 31 0.42 9.61 -1.00
CA ALA A 31 -0.73 8.72 -0.80
C ALA A 31 -1.21 8.07 -2.11
N PHE A 32 -1.35 8.86 -3.18
CA PHE A 32 -1.74 8.32 -4.49
C PHE A 32 -0.68 7.40 -5.10
N GLY A 33 0.60 7.70 -4.88
CA GLY A 33 1.70 6.83 -5.26
C GLY A 33 1.65 5.49 -4.53
N MET A 34 1.45 5.51 -3.21
CA MET A 34 1.30 4.30 -2.39
C MET A 34 0.11 3.46 -2.84
N TRP A 35 -1.06 4.09 -3.06
CA TRP A 35 -2.25 3.39 -3.54
C TRP A 35 -2.03 2.72 -4.90
N SER A 36 -1.43 3.45 -5.85
CA SER A 36 -1.15 2.94 -7.20
C SER A 36 -0.19 1.75 -7.18
N SER A 37 0.85 1.83 -6.34
CA SER A 37 1.82 0.75 -6.17
C SER A 37 1.19 -0.47 -5.50
N ALA A 38 0.46 -0.29 -4.40
CA ALA A 38 -0.25 -1.37 -3.72
C ALA A 38 -1.22 -2.10 -4.65
N ARG A 39 -1.99 -1.34 -5.46
CA ARG A 39 -2.88 -1.92 -6.46
C ARG A 39 -2.15 -2.77 -7.49
N LYS A 40 -1.04 -2.27 -8.05
CA LYS A 40 -0.24 -3.02 -9.03
C LYS A 40 0.33 -4.31 -8.44
N TYR A 41 0.91 -4.23 -7.23
CA TYR A 41 1.46 -5.41 -6.56
C TYR A 41 0.38 -6.44 -6.26
N LEU A 42 -0.78 -6.02 -5.77
CA LEU A 42 -1.85 -6.93 -5.44
C LEU A 42 -2.43 -7.62 -6.68
N ILE A 43 -2.59 -6.91 -7.80
CA ILE A 43 -3.00 -7.52 -9.07
C ILE A 43 -2.01 -8.61 -9.48
N ASN A 44 -0.71 -8.29 -9.51
CA ASN A 44 0.31 -9.23 -9.96
C ASN A 44 0.42 -10.45 -9.04
N TYR A 45 0.35 -10.22 -7.73
CA TYR A 45 0.32 -11.27 -6.72
C TYR A 45 -0.88 -12.20 -6.96
N LEU A 46 -2.09 -11.66 -7.06
CA LEU A 46 -3.29 -12.49 -7.24
C LEU A 46 -3.29 -13.25 -8.57
N LYS A 47 -2.78 -12.66 -9.65
CA LYS A 47 -2.62 -13.37 -10.94
C LYS A 47 -1.63 -14.54 -10.85
N THR A 48 -0.64 -14.43 -9.97
CA THR A 48 0.37 -15.48 -9.76
C THR A 48 -0.19 -16.61 -8.89
N GLU A 49 -0.87 -16.26 -7.80
CA GLU A 49 -1.42 -17.23 -6.84
C GLU A 49 -2.71 -17.91 -7.32
N HIS A 50 -3.47 -17.24 -8.21
CA HIS A 50 -4.74 -17.72 -8.74
C HIS A 50 -4.75 -17.65 -10.28
N PRO A 51 -3.99 -18.53 -10.97
CA PRO A 51 -3.89 -18.52 -12.43
C PRO A 51 -5.20 -18.91 -13.13
N ASP A 52 -6.14 -19.51 -12.41
CA ASP A 52 -7.48 -19.90 -12.87
C ASP A 52 -8.50 -18.76 -12.80
N TRP A 53 -8.18 -17.66 -12.11
CA TRP A 53 -9.09 -16.53 -12.00
C TRP A 53 -9.07 -15.65 -13.24
N ASP A 54 -10.25 -15.20 -13.66
CA ASP A 54 -10.36 -14.18 -14.69
C ASP A 54 -10.06 -12.77 -14.14
N ASP A 55 -9.86 -11.82 -15.04
CA ASP A 55 -9.54 -10.44 -14.68
C ASP A 55 -10.65 -9.78 -13.83
N ALA A 56 -11.92 -10.16 -14.01
CA ALA A 56 -13.04 -9.57 -13.27
C ALA A 56 -13.01 -9.98 -11.79
N VAL A 57 -12.76 -11.26 -11.50
CA VAL A 57 -12.59 -11.77 -10.14
C VAL A 57 -11.39 -11.10 -9.48
N ILE A 58 -10.26 -10.97 -10.20
CA ILE A 58 -9.07 -10.28 -9.70
C ILE A 58 -9.38 -8.82 -9.35
N GLN A 59 -10.05 -8.07 -10.23
CA GLN A 59 -10.38 -6.66 -9.95
C GLN A 59 -11.31 -6.52 -8.74
N LYS A 60 -12.31 -7.40 -8.61
CA LYS A 60 -13.23 -7.40 -7.46
C LYS A 60 -12.48 -7.62 -6.14
N GLU A 61 -11.56 -8.57 -6.12
CA GLU A 61 -10.78 -8.89 -4.93
C GLU A 61 -9.78 -7.78 -4.57
N VAL A 62 -9.14 -7.17 -5.58
CA VAL A 62 -8.27 -6.00 -5.39
C VAL A 62 -9.04 -4.84 -4.77
N ALA A 63 -10.23 -4.53 -5.31
CA ALA A 63 -11.09 -3.47 -4.80
C ALA A 63 -11.48 -3.75 -3.34
N ARG A 64 -11.93 -4.97 -3.04
CA ARG A 64 -12.30 -5.40 -1.68
C ARG A 64 -11.15 -5.24 -0.68
N ARG A 65 -9.92 -5.63 -1.04
CA ARG A 65 -8.77 -5.56 -0.11
C ARG A 65 -8.28 -4.12 0.10
N LEU A 66 -8.18 -3.34 -0.97
CA LEU A 66 -7.68 -1.96 -0.90
C LEU A 66 -8.66 -0.99 -0.23
N SER A 67 -9.97 -1.24 -0.34
CA SER A 67 -10.99 -0.43 0.32
C SER A 67 -11.36 -0.93 1.72
N HIS A 68 -10.74 -2.03 2.16
CA HIS A 68 -11.15 -2.77 3.35
C HIS A 68 -12.65 -3.16 3.35
N GLY A 69 -13.20 -3.48 2.18
CA GLY A 69 -14.58 -3.89 2.01
C GLY A 69 -15.60 -2.75 1.90
N ALA A 70 -15.15 -1.51 1.69
CA ALA A 70 -16.03 -0.36 1.47
C ALA A 70 -16.62 -0.28 0.04
N VAL A 71 -16.42 -1.31 -0.80
CA VAL A 71 -16.95 -1.41 -2.19
C VAL A 71 -18.00 -2.49 -2.30
#